data_AF-A0A259YXY9-F1
#
_entry.id   AF-A0A259YXY9-F1
#
_cell.length_a   1.000
_cell.length_b   1.000
_cell.length_c   1.000
_cell.angle_alpha   90.00
_cell.angle_beta   90.00
_cell.angle_gamma   90.00
#
_symmetry.space_group_name_H-M   'P 1'
#
loop_
_entity.id
_entity.type
_entity.pdbx_description
1 polymer ?
#
loop_
_entity_poly.entity_id
_entity_poly.type
_entity_poly.pdbx_seq_one_letter_code
_entity_poly.pdbx_strand_id
1 'polypeptide(L)'
;MTTSVMSSTASIVPATDRYSLVLSTDPEHRLAAQRLRYEVFASEPGFSVPTDTDGLDADRFDEFCDHLLVRDQWTDTFVGCYRMLPPQAAVSAGGYYTATEFDISALDPVGMNIVEMGRAAVHPDHRSGSVLGLMWAGILHYLDVTGYEWVMGCVSVPMQSAPGDPIGANVRSVRDRLLSKHATPLDRRVRPYSPVVVDGVDLIDIEPATRTTMPPLMNGYLRLGASICGEPAHDPEFGVADFVAVLGLHEANTRYLDRLRSAATTFESGVR
;
A
#
# COMPACT_ATOMS: atom_id res chain seq x y z
N MET A 1 -19.75 -20.70 3.13
CA MET A 1 -20.19 -20.31 1.78
C MET A 1 -19.69 -18.89 1.57
N THR A 2 -18.72 -18.78 0.68
CA THR A 2 -17.89 -17.63 0.34
C THR A 2 -18.72 -16.62 -0.44
N THR A 3 -19.05 -15.47 0.14
CA THR A 3 -19.48 -14.30 -0.64
C THR A 3 -18.26 -13.44 -0.88
N SER A 4 -17.44 -13.89 -1.84
CA SER A 4 -16.65 -12.98 -2.66
C SER A 4 -17.64 -12.00 -3.30
N VAL A 5 -17.34 -10.70 -3.26
CA VAL A 5 -18.22 -9.66 -3.81
C VAL A 5 -18.24 -9.71 -5.34
N MET A 6 -17.36 -10.50 -5.98
CA MET A 6 -17.30 -10.63 -7.44
C MET A 6 -17.11 -12.08 -7.88
N SER A 7 -18.18 -12.67 -8.38
CA SER A 7 -18.17 -13.96 -9.09
C SER A 7 -17.28 -13.87 -10.33
N SER A 8 -16.08 -14.47 -10.31
CA SER A 8 -15.21 -14.95 -11.41
C SER A 8 -15.17 -14.22 -12.78
N THR A 9 -15.68 -13.01 -12.91
CA THR A 9 -15.69 -12.22 -14.14
C THR A 9 -14.92 -10.96 -13.87
N ALA A 10 -13.80 -10.80 -14.55
CA ALA A 10 -13.05 -9.55 -14.59
C ALA A 10 -14.03 -8.41 -14.94
N SER A 11 -14.32 -7.53 -13.98
CA SER A 11 -14.90 -6.23 -14.34
C SER A 11 -13.80 -5.42 -15.01
N ILE A 12 -14.07 -4.98 -16.23
CA ILE A 12 -13.19 -4.08 -16.97
C ILE A 12 -13.42 -2.67 -16.39
N VAL A 13 -12.51 -2.26 -15.52
CA VAL A 13 -12.41 -0.92 -14.91
C VAL A 13 -11.38 -0.15 -15.77
N PRO A 14 -11.33 1.20 -15.78
CA PRO A 14 -11.05 2.02 -16.96
C PRO A 14 -9.77 1.63 -17.72
N ALA A 15 -9.85 1.63 -19.05
CA ALA A 15 -8.71 1.40 -19.91
C ALA A 15 -8.26 2.72 -20.54
N THR A 16 -6.96 2.95 -20.57
CA THR A 16 -6.31 3.86 -21.52
C THR A 16 -5.90 3.04 -22.75
N ASP A 17 -5.51 3.69 -23.85
CA ASP A 17 -4.99 3.01 -25.04
C ASP A 17 -3.83 2.04 -24.74
N ARG A 18 -3.08 2.29 -23.65
CA ARG A 18 -1.94 1.46 -23.26
C ARG A 18 -2.19 0.61 -22.02
N TYR A 19 -2.92 1.08 -21.03
CA TYR A 19 -3.08 0.41 -19.74
C TYR A 19 -4.52 0.06 -19.44
N SER A 20 -4.79 -1.15 -18.95
CA SER A 20 -6.10 -1.57 -18.45
C SER A 20 -6.02 -2.06 -17.01
N LEU A 21 -7.15 -1.98 -16.29
CA LEU A 21 -7.24 -2.50 -14.92
C LEU A 21 -7.98 -3.83 -14.89
N VAL A 22 -7.42 -4.77 -14.15
CA VAL A 22 -8.04 -6.06 -13.82
C VAL A 22 -8.17 -6.15 -12.31
N LEU A 23 -9.36 -6.47 -11.82
CA LEU A 23 -9.59 -6.88 -10.43
C LEU A 23 -9.92 -8.37 -10.44
N SER A 24 -9.19 -9.17 -9.66
CA SER A 24 -9.31 -10.62 -9.76
C SER A 24 -8.93 -11.37 -8.49
N THR A 25 -9.55 -12.53 -8.31
CA THR A 25 -9.19 -13.56 -7.32
C THR A 25 -8.60 -14.81 -7.98
N ASP A 26 -8.35 -14.76 -9.29
CA ASP A 26 -7.84 -15.89 -10.06
C ASP A 26 -6.42 -16.28 -9.58
N PRO A 27 -6.15 -17.59 -9.32
CA PRO A 27 -4.82 -18.07 -8.97
C PRO A 27 -3.71 -17.65 -9.93
N GLU A 28 -3.98 -17.56 -11.23
CA GLU A 28 -2.99 -17.15 -12.24
C GLU A 28 -2.64 -15.66 -12.11
N HIS A 29 -3.65 -14.82 -11.89
CA HIS A 29 -3.48 -13.39 -11.64
C HIS A 29 -2.76 -13.12 -10.31
N ARG A 30 -3.09 -13.88 -9.27
CA ARG A 30 -2.35 -13.84 -7.99
C ARG A 30 -0.88 -14.19 -8.20
N LEU A 31 -0.58 -15.26 -8.93
CA LEU A 31 0.80 -15.66 -9.23
C LEU A 31 1.54 -14.57 -10.01
N ALA A 32 0.88 -13.93 -10.98
CA ALA A 32 1.46 -12.79 -11.70
C ALA A 32 1.76 -11.61 -10.77
N ALA A 33 0.86 -11.30 -9.83
CA ALA A 33 1.09 -10.28 -8.80
C ALA A 33 2.30 -10.62 -7.92
N GLN A 34 2.42 -11.87 -7.46
CA GLN A 34 3.54 -12.34 -6.62
C GLN A 34 4.89 -12.19 -7.32
N ARG A 35 4.95 -12.51 -8.62
CA ARG A 35 6.16 -12.31 -9.44
C ARG A 35 6.51 -10.83 -9.61
N LEU A 36 5.53 -10.00 -9.96
CA LEU A 36 5.74 -8.56 -10.13
C LEU A 36 6.23 -7.92 -8.83
N ARG A 37 5.64 -8.29 -7.70
CA ARG A 37 6.06 -7.81 -6.37
C ARG A 37 7.50 -8.21 -6.07
N TYR A 38 7.85 -9.47 -6.28
CA TYR A 38 9.23 -9.94 -6.11
C TYR A 38 10.21 -9.13 -6.96
N GLU A 39 9.94 -8.97 -8.25
CA GLU A 39 10.80 -8.23 -9.18
C GLU A 39 11.00 -6.78 -8.73
N VAL A 40 9.92 -6.11 -8.34
CA VAL A 40 9.97 -4.71 -7.90
C VAL A 40 10.68 -4.58 -6.56
N PHE A 41 10.36 -5.39 -5.56
CA PHE A 41 10.95 -5.28 -4.23
C PHE A 41 12.42 -5.69 -4.21
N ALA A 42 12.81 -6.72 -4.97
CA ALA A 42 14.20 -7.18 -5.06
C ALA A 42 15.11 -6.17 -5.78
N SER A 43 14.55 -5.28 -6.59
CA SER A 43 15.29 -4.25 -7.32
C SER A 43 15.21 -2.85 -6.69
N GLU A 44 14.38 -2.66 -5.65
CA GLU A 44 14.18 -1.33 -5.06
C GLU A 44 15.31 -0.98 -4.08
N PRO A 45 15.98 0.18 -4.24
CA PRO A 45 17.03 0.61 -3.33
C PRO A 45 16.53 0.74 -1.88
N GLY A 46 17.25 0.12 -0.94
CA GLY A 46 16.95 0.21 0.49
C GLY A 46 15.96 -0.83 1.01
N PHE A 47 15.41 -1.68 0.14
CA PHE A 47 14.68 -2.88 0.54
C PHE A 47 15.61 -4.09 0.53
N SER A 48 15.41 -4.98 1.49
CA SER A 48 16.01 -6.32 1.49
C SER A 48 14.91 -7.32 1.16
N VAL A 49 15.17 -8.22 0.21
CA VAL A 49 14.25 -9.34 -0.07
C VAL A 49 15.00 -10.63 0.24
N PRO A 50 14.38 -11.59 0.95
CA PRO A 50 15.01 -12.87 1.26
C PRO A 50 15.49 -13.58 -0.01
N THR A 51 16.75 -14.02 -0.01
CA THR A 51 17.42 -14.61 -1.19
C THR A 51 16.96 -16.03 -1.54
N ASP A 52 16.15 -16.68 -0.70
CA ASP A 52 15.70 -18.08 -0.86
C ASP A 52 14.21 -18.19 -1.25
N THR A 53 13.72 -17.22 -2.01
CA THR A 53 12.34 -17.25 -2.50
C THR A 53 12.30 -17.83 -3.91
N ASP A 54 11.23 -18.55 -4.25
CA ASP A 54 10.96 -19.12 -5.59
C ASP A 54 10.73 -18.04 -6.69
N GLY A 55 11.28 -16.84 -6.50
CA GLY A 55 11.02 -15.66 -7.32
C GLY A 55 9.63 -15.06 -7.09
N LEU A 56 9.07 -15.24 -5.88
CA LEU A 56 7.72 -14.83 -5.52
C LEU A 56 7.72 -14.09 -4.17
N ASP A 57 7.05 -12.94 -4.12
CA ASP A 57 6.63 -12.29 -2.88
C ASP A 57 5.23 -12.82 -2.56
N ALA A 58 5.15 -13.81 -1.68
CA ALA A 58 3.91 -14.53 -1.36
C ALA A 58 3.74 -14.70 0.15
N ASP A 59 2.52 -14.53 0.64
CA ASP A 59 2.17 -14.85 2.03
C ASP A 59 0.79 -15.50 2.14
N ARG A 60 0.44 -15.93 3.35
CA ARG A 60 -0.83 -16.60 3.66
C ARG A 60 -2.08 -15.74 3.44
N PHE A 61 -1.94 -14.42 3.29
CA PHE A 61 -3.09 -13.53 3.06
C PHE A 61 -3.49 -13.50 1.59
N ASP A 62 -2.57 -13.79 0.67
CA ASP A 62 -2.81 -13.67 -0.77
C ASP A 62 -4.01 -14.51 -1.28
N GLU A 63 -4.35 -15.61 -0.60
CA GLU A 63 -5.51 -16.43 -0.94
C GLU A 63 -6.86 -15.78 -0.60
N PHE A 64 -6.86 -14.83 0.34
CA PHE A 64 -8.05 -14.13 0.83
C PHE A 64 -8.24 -12.76 0.17
N CYS A 65 -7.25 -12.30 -0.58
CA CYS A 65 -7.25 -10.97 -1.16
C CYS A 65 -7.84 -10.93 -2.58
N ASP A 66 -8.48 -9.81 -2.89
CA ASP A 66 -8.69 -9.38 -4.25
C ASP A 66 -7.40 -8.71 -4.76
N HIS A 67 -7.00 -9.01 -5.99
CA HIS A 67 -5.79 -8.50 -6.62
C HIS A 67 -6.17 -7.47 -7.67
N LEU A 68 -5.79 -6.23 -7.42
CA LEU A 68 -5.88 -5.14 -8.38
C LEU A 68 -4.60 -5.14 -9.21
N LEU A 69 -4.74 -5.21 -10.53
CA LEU A 69 -3.65 -5.36 -11.48
C LEU A 69 -3.78 -4.35 -12.61
N VAL A 70 -2.68 -3.72 -12.99
CA VAL A 70 -2.56 -2.88 -14.18
C VAL A 70 -1.83 -3.66 -15.25
N ARG A 71 -2.47 -3.84 -16.41
CA ARG A 71 -1.90 -4.51 -17.57
C ARG A 71 -1.42 -3.48 -18.59
N ASP A 72 -0.21 -3.63 -19.12
CA ASP A 72 0.20 -2.98 -20.36
C ASP A 72 -0.34 -3.79 -21.53
N GLN A 73 -1.24 -3.20 -22.32
CA GLN A 73 -1.91 -3.81 -23.45
C GLN A 73 -0.99 -4.03 -24.65
N TRP A 74 0.14 -3.34 -24.73
CA TRP A 74 1.09 -3.51 -25.84
C TRP A 74 1.98 -4.74 -25.65
N THR A 75 2.33 -5.05 -24.40
CA THR A 75 3.16 -6.20 -24.04
C THR A 75 2.36 -7.37 -23.49
N ASP A 76 1.09 -7.14 -23.17
CA ASP A 76 0.17 -8.11 -22.55
C ASP A 76 0.56 -8.53 -21.13
N THR A 77 1.43 -7.75 -20.46
CA THR A 77 2.00 -8.05 -19.13
C THR A 77 1.40 -7.20 -18.02
N PHE A 78 1.35 -7.72 -16.80
CA PHE A 78 1.00 -6.94 -15.62
C PHE A 78 2.20 -6.12 -15.14
N VAL A 79 2.02 -4.81 -14.99
CA VAL A 79 3.07 -3.83 -14.70
C VAL A 79 2.83 -3.03 -13.43
N GLY A 80 1.65 -3.17 -12.82
CA GLY A 80 1.32 -2.63 -11.52
C GLY A 80 0.39 -3.56 -10.75
N CYS A 81 0.53 -3.64 -9.43
CA CYS A 81 -0.39 -4.41 -8.60
C CYS A 81 -0.62 -3.79 -7.23
N TYR A 82 -1.77 -4.13 -6.65
CA TYR A 82 -2.16 -3.78 -5.29
C TYR A 82 -3.01 -4.91 -4.70
N ARG A 83 -2.78 -5.26 -3.44
CA ARG A 83 -3.54 -6.28 -2.72
C ARG A 83 -4.64 -5.65 -1.86
N MET A 84 -5.87 -6.16 -1.98
CA MET A 84 -7.04 -5.70 -1.21
C MET A 84 -7.57 -6.84 -0.33
N LEU A 85 -7.53 -6.68 0.99
CA LEU A 85 -8.07 -7.62 1.97
C LEU A 85 -9.34 -7.02 2.60
N PRO A 86 -10.54 -7.36 2.11
CA PRO A 86 -11.78 -6.86 2.69
C PRO A 86 -12.08 -7.45 4.09
N PRO A 87 -12.90 -6.78 4.93
CA PRO A 87 -13.13 -7.16 6.33
C PRO A 87 -13.51 -8.62 6.56
N GLN A 88 -14.44 -9.16 5.76
CA GLN A 88 -14.89 -10.55 5.91
C GLN A 88 -13.77 -11.55 5.57
N ALA A 89 -12.93 -11.18 4.60
CA ALA A 89 -11.77 -11.98 4.21
C ALA A 89 -10.67 -11.90 5.27
N ALA A 90 -10.46 -10.75 5.91
CA ALA A 90 -9.56 -10.62 7.05
C ALA A 90 -9.97 -11.54 8.20
N VAL A 91 -11.27 -11.62 8.53
CA VAL A 91 -11.76 -12.59 9.54
C VAL A 91 -11.44 -14.03 9.13
N SER A 92 -11.63 -14.37 7.86
CA SER A 92 -11.35 -15.72 7.32
C SER A 92 -9.84 -16.03 7.32
N ALA A 93 -9.00 -15.02 7.13
CA ALA A 93 -7.55 -15.10 7.24
C ALA A 93 -7.06 -15.11 8.70
N GLY A 94 -7.95 -15.07 9.70
CA GLY A 94 -7.56 -15.03 11.11
C GLY A 94 -7.05 -13.66 11.59
N GLY A 95 -7.35 -12.59 10.85
CA GLY A 95 -6.99 -11.21 11.18
C GLY A 95 -6.48 -10.44 9.96
N TYR A 96 -6.20 -9.15 10.17
CA TYR A 96 -5.48 -8.31 9.21
C TYR A 96 -3.98 -8.61 9.24
N TYR A 97 -3.28 -8.38 8.13
CA TYR A 97 -1.82 -8.41 8.09
C TYR A 97 -1.23 -7.36 9.05
N THR A 98 -1.77 -6.14 9.06
CA THR A 98 -1.33 -5.08 9.99
C THR A 98 -1.42 -5.54 11.46
N ALA A 99 -2.36 -6.44 11.78
CA ALA A 99 -2.51 -6.98 13.14
C ALA A 99 -1.38 -7.95 13.55
N THR A 100 -0.56 -8.41 12.60
CA THR A 100 0.62 -9.24 12.90
C THR A 100 1.83 -8.40 13.31
N GLU A 101 1.86 -7.12 12.90
CA GLU A 101 2.94 -6.19 13.23
C GLU A 101 2.56 -5.19 14.35
N PHE A 102 1.26 -4.92 14.51
CA PHE A 102 0.74 -3.93 15.45
C PHE A 102 -0.43 -4.46 16.28
N ASP A 103 -0.54 -3.98 17.52
CA ASP A 103 -1.81 -3.95 18.23
C ASP A 103 -2.67 -2.83 17.63
N ILE A 104 -3.71 -3.25 16.91
CA ILE A 104 -4.66 -2.38 16.21
C ILE A 104 -6.02 -2.28 16.91
N SER A 105 -6.13 -2.76 18.15
CA SER A 105 -7.40 -2.79 18.89
C SER A 105 -8.04 -1.40 19.03
N ALA A 106 -7.24 -0.37 19.29
CA ALA A 106 -7.70 1.01 19.41
C ALA A 106 -8.23 1.60 18.09
N LEU A 107 -7.75 1.10 16.94
CA LEU A 107 -8.27 1.51 15.64
C LEU A 107 -9.63 0.87 15.33
N ASP A 108 -9.92 -0.31 15.90
CA ASP A 108 -11.12 -1.11 15.63
C ASP A 108 -11.44 -1.26 14.13
N PRO A 109 -10.53 -1.87 13.33
CA PRO A 109 -10.72 -2.00 11.89
C PRO A 109 -11.92 -2.89 11.52
N VAL A 110 -12.37 -3.76 12.43
CA VAL A 110 -13.56 -4.60 12.23
C VAL A 110 -14.82 -3.74 12.38
N GLY A 111 -14.95 -2.97 13.46
CA GLY A 111 -16.08 -2.05 13.64
C GLY A 111 -16.15 -0.96 12.57
N MET A 112 -14.99 -0.55 12.02
CA MET A 112 -14.89 0.41 10.93
C MET A 112 -15.10 -0.19 9.53
N ASN A 113 -15.20 -1.53 9.39
CA ASN A 113 -15.26 -2.23 8.10
C ASN A 113 -14.13 -1.81 7.14
N ILE A 114 -12.89 -1.78 7.63
CA ILE A 114 -11.74 -1.32 6.85
C ILE A 114 -11.29 -2.37 5.84
N VAL A 115 -11.05 -1.95 4.60
CA VAL A 115 -10.30 -2.77 3.62
C VAL A 115 -8.80 -2.55 3.84
N GLU A 116 -8.08 -3.63 4.13
CA GLU A 116 -6.62 -3.54 4.21
C GLU A 116 -6.00 -3.57 2.81
N MET A 117 -5.05 -2.67 2.62
CA MET A 117 -4.35 -2.39 1.39
C MET A 117 -2.87 -2.70 1.60
N GLY A 118 -2.28 -3.59 0.80
CA GLY A 118 -0.86 -3.89 0.87
C GLY A 118 -0.17 -4.15 -0.47
N ARG A 119 1.15 -4.32 -0.40
CA ARG A 119 1.99 -4.86 -1.48
C ARG A 119 1.87 -4.08 -2.81
N ALA A 120 1.88 -2.76 -2.71
CA ALA A 120 1.87 -1.87 -3.87
C ALA A 120 3.18 -2.04 -4.66
N ALA A 121 3.09 -2.46 -5.92
CA ALA A 121 4.26 -2.58 -6.79
C ALA A 121 3.95 -2.02 -8.18
N VAL A 122 4.90 -1.27 -8.74
CA VAL A 122 4.86 -0.79 -10.13
C VAL A 122 6.23 -0.99 -10.74
N HIS A 123 6.26 -1.72 -11.86
CA HIS A 123 7.47 -1.99 -12.60
C HIS A 123 8.19 -0.66 -12.94
N PRO A 124 9.52 -0.54 -12.72
CA PRO A 124 10.25 0.73 -12.87
C PRO A 124 9.96 1.47 -14.18
N ASP A 125 9.94 0.76 -15.30
CA ASP A 125 9.69 1.32 -16.64
C ASP A 125 8.26 1.85 -16.86
N HIS A 126 7.33 1.54 -15.93
CA HIS A 126 5.93 1.93 -16.01
C HIS A 126 5.51 2.90 -14.90
N ARG A 127 6.45 3.35 -14.06
CA ARG A 127 6.22 4.35 -12.99
C ARG A 127 5.80 5.69 -13.59
N SER A 128 4.51 5.84 -13.76
CA SER A 128 3.88 6.97 -14.45
C SER A 128 2.60 7.39 -13.74
N GLY A 129 2.20 8.65 -13.96
CA GLY A 129 0.92 9.16 -13.46
C GLY A 129 -0.29 8.36 -13.96
N SER A 130 -0.19 7.75 -15.15
CA SER A 130 -1.25 6.93 -15.74
C SER A 130 -1.48 5.63 -14.95
N VAL A 131 -0.41 4.87 -14.66
CA VAL A 131 -0.52 3.62 -13.89
C VAL A 131 -1.00 3.91 -12.47
N LEU A 132 -0.40 4.90 -11.80
CA LEU A 132 -0.80 5.30 -10.45
C LEU A 132 -2.26 5.79 -10.41
N GLY A 133 -2.68 6.60 -11.39
CA GLY A 133 -4.05 7.08 -11.53
C GLY A 133 -5.04 5.93 -11.73
N LEU A 134 -4.66 4.95 -12.54
CA LEU A 134 -5.49 3.78 -12.79
C LEU A 134 -5.64 2.89 -11.55
N MET A 135 -4.56 2.68 -10.80
CA MET A 135 -4.61 1.94 -9.55
C MET A 135 -5.54 2.61 -8.54
N TRP A 136 -5.44 3.94 -8.39
CA TRP A 136 -6.35 4.69 -7.53
C TRP A 136 -7.80 4.66 -8.03
N ALA A 137 -8.03 4.77 -9.33
CA ALA A 137 -9.37 4.63 -9.90
C ALA A 137 -9.97 3.25 -9.56
N GLY A 138 -9.17 2.20 -9.62
CA GLY A 138 -9.54 0.85 -9.21
C GLY A 138 -9.89 0.73 -7.72
N ILE A 139 -9.05 1.28 -6.83
CA ILE A 139 -9.31 1.30 -5.39
C ILE A 139 -10.62 2.03 -5.09
N LEU A 140 -10.84 3.19 -5.68
CA LEU A 140 -12.07 3.96 -5.45
C LEU A 140 -13.30 3.23 -5.98
N HIS A 141 -13.21 2.62 -7.16
CA HIS A 141 -14.30 1.84 -7.72
C HIS A 141 -14.62 0.60 -6.87
N TYR A 142 -13.58 -0.08 -6.37
CA TYR A 142 -13.72 -1.21 -5.45
C TYR A 142 -14.54 -0.80 -4.21
N LEU A 143 -14.16 0.31 -3.58
CA LEU A 143 -14.82 0.81 -2.38
C LEU A 143 -16.26 1.27 -2.66
N ASP A 144 -16.49 1.94 -3.80
CA ASP A 144 -17.83 2.37 -4.23
C ASP A 144 -18.78 1.19 -4.44
N VAL A 145 -18.34 0.14 -5.15
CA VAL A 145 -19.15 -1.04 -5.44
C VAL A 145 -19.40 -1.90 -4.19
N THR A 146 -18.43 -1.96 -3.28
CA THR A 146 -18.52 -2.76 -2.06
C THR A 146 -19.21 -2.04 -0.90
N GLY A 147 -19.29 -0.71 -0.95
CA GLY A 147 -19.84 0.13 0.12
C GLY A 147 -18.89 0.29 1.32
N TYR A 148 -17.61 -0.10 1.21
CA TYR A 148 -16.62 0.14 2.25
C TYR A 148 -16.14 1.59 2.20
N GLU A 149 -15.98 2.22 3.38
CA GLU A 149 -15.66 3.66 3.46
C GLU A 149 -14.23 3.94 3.91
N TRP A 150 -13.51 2.90 4.36
CA TRP A 150 -12.19 3.03 4.97
C TRP A 150 -11.19 2.07 4.34
N VAL A 151 -9.96 2.57 4.16
CA VAL A 151 -8.80 1.75 3.84
C VAL A 151 -7.68 1.96 4.86
N MET A 152 -6.91 0.92 5.13
CA MET A 152 -5.68 1.00 5.93
C MET A 152 -4.56 0.16 5.33
N GLY A 153 -3.32 0.39 5.75
CA GLY A 153 -2.22 -0.52 5.46
C GLY A 153 -0.88 -0.02 5.97
N CYS A 154 0.11 -0.91 5.97
CA CYS A 154 1.49 -0.55 6.25
C CYS A 154 2.11 0.18 5.06
N VAL A 155 2.86 1.24 5.37
CA VAL A 155 3.64 2.02 4.40
C VAL A 155 5.06 2.13 4.92
N SER A 156 5.98 1.54 4.16
CA SER A 156 7.36 1.35 4.57
C SER A 156 8.23 2.58 4.32
N VAL A 157 9.12 2.86 5.26
CA VAL A 157 10.21 3.82 5.14
C VAL A 157 11.51 3.04 5.31
N PRO A 158 12.42 3.03 4.31
CA PRO A 158 13.71 2.37 4.45
C PRO A 158 14.49 2.87 5.66
N MET A 159 15.10 1.94 6.41
CA MET A 159 15.97 2.26 7.55
C MET A 159 17.19 3.06 7.11
N GLN A 160 17.61 2.94 5.85
CA GLN A 160 18.63 3.76 5.20
C GLN A 160 18.11 4.27 3.85
N SER A 161 18.21 5.58 3.59
CA SER A 161 17.78 6.16 2.31
C SER A 161 18.76 5.87 1.17
N ALA A 162 20.05 5.81 1.49
CA ALA A 162 21.12 5.53 0.56
C ALA A 162 22.27 4.78 1.27
N PRO A 163 23.12 4.05 0.53
CA PRO A 163 24.30 3.41 1.11
C PRO A 163 25.19 4.43 1.82
N GLY A 164 25.51 4.16 3.09
CA GLY A 164 26.35 5.02 3.93
C GLY A 164 25.60 6.05 4.78
N ASP A 165 24.29 6.23 4.58
CA ASP A 165 23.48 7.07 5.48
C ASP A 165 23.36 6.43 6.87
N PRO A 166 23.28 7.23 7.96
CA PRO A 166 23.03 6.71 9.30
C PRO A 166 21.70 5.93 9.37
N ILE A 167 21.73 4.73 9.92
CA ILE A 167 20.56 3.85 10.09
C ILE A 167 19.54 4.54 11.00
N GLY A 168 18.28 4.57 10.58
CA GLY A 168 17.16 5.13 11.35
C GLY A 168 17.04 6.65 11.31
N ALA A 169 18.06 7.40 10.87
CA ALA A 169 18.02 8.87 10.88
C ALA A 169 16.91 9.44 9.97
N ASN A 170 16.69 8.85 8.79
CA ASN A 170 15.58 9.26 7.92
C ASN A 170 14.22 8.83 8.50
N VAL A 171 14.13 7.63 9.07
CA VAL A 171 12.92 7.13 9.73
C VAL A 171 12.53 8.06 10.88
N ARG A 172 13.50 8.53 11.68
CA ARG A 172 13.29 9.53 12.73
C ARG A 172 12.69 10.82 12.15
N SER A 173 13.32 11.39 11.14
CA SER A 173 12.84 12.63 10.52
C SER A 173 11.45 12.47 9.87
N VAL A 174 11.16 11.31 9.27
CA VAL A 174 9.85 11.00 8.70
C VAL A 174 8.81 10.87 9.80
N ARG A 175 9.07 10.06 10.84
CA ARG A 175 8.21 9.90 12.01
C ARG A 175 7.81 11.25 12.60
N ASP A 176 8.77 12.12 12.89
CA ASP A 176 8.50 13.42 13.53
C ASP A 176 7.60 14.29 12.65
N ARG A 177 7.82 14.27 11.33
CA ARG A 177 6.96 14.98 10.37
C ARG A 177 5.56 14.38 10.27
N LEU A 178 5.45 13.05 10.27
CA LEU A 178 4.16 12.35 10.18
C LEU A 178 3.33 12.58 11.45
N LEU A 179 3.91 12.36 12.63
CA LEU A 179 3.20 12.48 13.90
C LEU A 179 2.87 13.92 14.27
N SER A 180 3.60 14.91 13.76
CA SER A 180 3.27 16.33 13.98
C SER A 180 2.15 16.85 13.10
N LYS A 181 1.92 16.28 11.91
CA LYS A 181 1.03 16.87 10.89
C LYS A 181 -0.11 15.97 10.44
N HIS A 182 0.05 14.66 10.54
CA HIS A 182 -0.82 13.67 9.92
C HIS A 182 -1.28 12.60 10.90
N ALA A 183 -0.95 12.76 12.17
CA ALA A 183 -1.32 11.88 13.26
C ALA A 183 -2.85 11.74 13.39
N THR A 184 -3.37 10.49 13.44
CA THR A 184 -4.68 10.21 14.05
C THR A 184 -4.76 10.69 15.51
N PRO A 185 -5.96 10.86 16.08
CA PRO A 185 -6.16 11.03 17.53
C PRO A 185 -5.58 9.87 18.36
N LEU A 186 -5.27 10.12 19.64
CA LEU A 186 -4.61 9.14 20.52
C LEU A 186 -5.42 7.87 20.75
N ASP A 187 -6.74 7.95 20.72
CA ASP A 187 -7.66 6.82 20.85
C ASP A 187 -7.75 5.96 19.59
N ARG A 188 -7.13 6.38 18.48
CA ARG A 188 -6.98 5.62 17.22
C ARG A 188 -5.51 5.29 16.91
N ARG A 189 -4.65 5.31 17.92
CA ARG A 189 -3.24 4.96 17.78
C ARG A 189 -3.03 3.46 17.90
N VAL A 190 -2.36 2.87 16.92
CA VAL A 190 -1.87 1.50 16.98
C VAL A 190 -0.53 1.46 17.73
N ARG A 191 -0.16 0.29 18.24
CA ARG A 191 1.14 0.07 18.90
C ARG A 191 1.96 -0.97 18.16
N PRO A 192 3.21 -0.69 17.76
CA PRO A 192 4.06 -1.71 17.14
C PRO A 192 4.45 -2.77 18.16
N TYR A 193 4.46 -4.04 17.77
CA TYR A 193 5.06 -5.10 18.59
C TYR A 193 6.58 -5.05 18.58
N SER A 194 7.16 -4.60 17.46
CA SER A 194 8.60 -4.42 17.25
C SER A 194 8.90 -2.94 17.05
N PRO A 195 9.10 -2.14 18.11
CA PRO A 195 9.47 -0.73 17.95
C PRO A 195 10.85 -0.58 17.28
N VAL A 196 11.07 0.55 16.60
CA VAL A 196 12.36 0.84 15.96
C VAL A 196 13.42 1.18 17.00
N VAL A 197 14.44 0.32 17.06
CA VAL A 197 15.63 0.45 17.90
C VAL A 197 16.86 0.15 17.04
N VAL A 198 17.86 1.04 17.08
CA VAL A 198 19.12 0.90 16.33
C VAL A 198 20.27 0.85 17.33
N ASP A 199 21.00 -0.27 17.37
CA ASP A 199 22.13 -0.47 18.29
C ASP A 199 21.82 -0.15 19.77
N GLY A 200 20.60 -0.48 20.20
CA GLY A 200 20.12 -0.23 21.57
C GLY A 200 19.66 1.21 21.82
N VAL A 201 19.61 2.05 20.79
CA VAL A 201 19.08 3.42 20.83
C VAL A 201 17.66 3.44 20.29
N ASP A 202 16.72 3.93 21.09
CA ASP A 202 15.33 4.11 20.66
C ASP A 202 15.24 5.16 19.56
N LEU A 203 14.29 5.01 18.64
CA LEU A 203 14.12 5.91 17.49
C LEU A 203 14.06 7.41 17.88
N ILE A 204 13.45 7.73 19.03
CA ILE A 204 13.31 9.11 19.54
C ILE A 204 14.64 9.72 20.03
N ASP A 205 15.67 8.91 20.20
CA ASP A 205 17.01 9.34 20.63
C ASP A 205 18.03 9.31 19.48
N ILE A 206 17.66 8.78 18.30
CA ILE A 206 18.48 8.84 17.09
C ILE A 206 18.50 10.27 16.53
N GLU A 207 19.68 10.78 16.17
CA GLU A 207 19.80 12.10 15.53
C GLU A 207 19.02 12.13 14.19
N PRO A 208 18.11 13.10 13.97
CA PRO A 208 17.36 13.19 12.73
C PRO A 208 18.27 13.44 11.51
N ALA A 209 17.89 12.89 10.36
CA ALA A 209 18.55 13.20 9.10
C ALA A 209 18.46 14.70 8.77
N THR A 210 19.57 15.26 8.28
CA THR A 210 19.67 16.66 7.83
C THR A 210 18.64 17.02 6.74
N ARG A 211 18.28 16.04 5.90
CA ARG A 211 17.23 16.14 4.91
C ARG A 211 16.28 14.96 5.03
N THR A 212 15.01 15.25 5.30
CA THR A 212 13.95 14.23 5.30
C THR A 212 13.61 13.81 3.88
N THR A 213 13.72 12.52 3.59
CA THR A 213 13.28 11.89 2.34
C THR A 213 12.00 11.10 2.61
N MET A 214 10.86 11.66 2.21
CA MET A 214 9.57 10.99 2.33
C MET A 214 9.37 10.02 1.15
N PRO A 215 9.01 8.74 1.39
CA PRO A 215 8.72 7.82 0.30
C PRO A 215 7.62 8.35 -0.64
N PRO A 216 7.73 8.13 -1.96
CA PRO A 216 6.72 8.59 -2.92
C PRO A 216 5.31 8.07 -2.61
N LEU A 217 5.20 6.81 -2.19
CA LEU A 217 3.91 6.19 -1.84
C LEU A 217 3.26 6.89 -0.65
N MET A 218 4.02 7.10 0.42
CA MET A 218 3.60 7.86 1.60
C MET A 218 3.12 9.27 1.20
N ASN A 219 3.87 10.00 0.36
CA ASN A 219 3.44 11.31 -0.14
C ASN A 219 2.11 11.24 -0.90
N GLY A 220 1.88 10.19 -1.70
CA GLY A 220 0.61 9.95 -2.38
C GLY A 220 -0.55 9.86 -1.40
N TYR A 221 -0.37 9.10 -0.31
CA TYR A 221 -1.43 8.86 0.67
C TYR A 221 -1.72 10.12 1.49
N LEU A 222 -0.69 10.84 1.90
CA LEU A 222 -0.87 12.12 2.61
C LEU A 222 -1.59 13.17 1.75
N ARG A 223 -1.35 13.21 0.43
CA ARG A 223 -2.08 14.10 -0.49
C ARG A 223 -3.56 13.75 -0.61
N LEU A 224 -3.90 12.49 -0.42
CA LEU A 224 -5.27 12.00 -0.37
C LEU A 224 -5.94 12.29 0.97
N GLY A 225 -5.18 12.70 2.00
CA GLY A 225 -5.71 12.96 3.34
C GLY A 225 -5.53 11.79 4.31
N ALA A 226 -4.68 10.81 3.98
CA ALA A 226 -4.42 9.71 4.90
C ALA A 226 -3.81 10.23 6.21
N SER A 227 -4.22 9.61 7.30
CA SER A 227 -3.69 9.84 8.64
C SER A 227 -2.78 8.68 9.05
N ILE A 228 -1.79 8.96 9.90
CA ILE A 228 -0.80 8.01 10.39
C ILE A 228 -1.20 7.57 11.79
N CYS A 229 -1.28 6.26 12.00
CA CYS A 229 -1.85 5.67 13.21
C CYS A 229 -0.83 5.46 14.33
N GLY A 230 0.37 6.03 14.27
CA GLY A 230 1.30 6.04 15.40
C GLY A 230 2.74 5.76 15.05
N GLU A 231 3.42 5.18 16.04
CA GLU A 231 4.83 4.77 15.94
C GLU A 231 5.00 3.67 14.90
N PRO A 232 6.14 3.64 14.18
CA PRO A 232 6.39 2.59 13.22
C PRO A 232 6.84 1.28 13.88
N ALA A 233 6.58 0.17 13.19
CA ALA A 233 7.20 -1.13 13.49
C ALA A 233 8.49 -1.30 12.69
N HIS A 234 9.50 -1.94 13.29
CA HIS A 234 10.74 -2.30 12.61
C HIS A 234 10.59 -3.67 11.96
N ASP A 235 10.82 -3.71 10.65
CA ASP A 235 10.96 -4.93 9.88
C ASP A 235 12.44 -5.09 9.46
N PRO A 236 13.22 -5.91 10.20
CA PRO A 236 14.62 -6.13 9.89
C PRO A 236 14.84 -7.02 8.66
N GLU A 237 13.83 -7.82 8.25
CA GLU A 237 13.92 -8.69 7.08
C GLU A 237 13.86 -7.86 5.80
N PHE A 238 13.00 -6.86 5.77
CA PHE A 238 12.88 -5.93 4.66
C PHE A 238 13.77 -4.69 4.78
N GLY A 239 14.34 -4.43 5.96
CA GLY A 239 15.20 -3.26 6.22
C GLY A 239 14.41 -1.96 6.29
N VAL A 240 13.18 -2.01 6.78
CA VAL A 240 12.24 -0.87 6.77
C VAL A 240 11.62 -0.62 8.14
N ALA A 241 11.05 0.56 8.28
CA ALA A 241 10.13 0.92 9.34
C ALA A 241 8.73 1.14 8.75
N ASP A 242 7.77 0.34 9.17
CA ASP A 242 6.41 0.37 8.67
C ASP A 242 5.51 1.29 9.48
N PHE A 243 4.79 2.17 8.80
CA PHE A 243 3.79 3.03 9.41
C PHE A 243 2.41 2.58 8.99
N VAL A 244 1.48 2.45 9.94
CA VAL A 244 0.07 2.23 9.62
C VAL A 244 -0.54 3.55 9.16
N ALA A 245 -1.02 3.59 7.92
CA ALA A 245 -1.81 4.68 7.38
C ALA A 245 -3.28 4.27 7.28
N VAL A 246 -4.18 5.22 7.51
CA VAL A 246 -5.64 5.04 7.36
C VAL A 246 -6.21 6.20 6.55
N LEU A 247 -7.18 5.92 5.69
CA LEU A 247 -7.89 6.91 4.88
C LEU A 247 -9.37 6.61 4.86
N GLY A 248 -10.18 7.59 5.27
CA GLY A 248 -11.63 7.58 5.07
C GLY A 248 -11.98 8.24 3.75
N LEU A 249 -12.85 7.62 2.95
CA LEU A 249 -13.22 8.15 1.63
C LEU A 249 -13.92 9.51 1.70
N HIS A 250 -14.75 9.72 2.71
CA HIS A 250 -15.44 11.01 2.93
C HIS A 250 -14.49 12.14 3.32
N GLU A 251 -13.32 11.80 3.88
CA GLU A 251 -12.27 12.73 4.28
C GLU A 251 -11.25 12.95 3.15
N ALA A 252 -11.32 12.14 2.10
CA ALA A 252 -10.33 12.14 1.05
C ALA A 252 -10.38 13.44 0.24
N ASN A 253 -9.21 13.90 -0.22
CA ASN A 253 -9.10 15.11 -1.03
C ASN A 253 -9.76 14.90 -2.40
N THR A 254 -11.05 15.21 -2.49
CA THR A 254 -11.89 14.98 -3.68
C THR A 254 -11.35 15.64 -4.93
N ARG A 255 -10.69 16.81 -4.84
CA ARG A 255 -10.05 17.43 -6.02
C ARG A 255 -8.86 16.63 -6.54
N TYR A 256 -8.10 16.01 -5.63
CA TYR A 256 -7.00 15.13 -6.02
C TYR A 256 -7.54 13.80 -6.56
N LEU A 257 -8.58 13.25 -5.94
CA LEU A 257 -9.32 12.10 -6.46
C LEU A 257 -9.90 12.37 -7.85
N ASP A 258 -10.51 13.53 -8.06
CA ASP A 258 -11.08 13.96 -9.33
C ASP A 258 -9.99 14.14 -10.37
N ARG A 259 -8.81 14.65 -10.01
CA ARG A 259 -7.66 14.67 -10.94
C ARG A 259 -7.15 13.28 -11.29
N LEU A 260 -7.14 12.33 -10.36
CA LEU A 260 -6.76 10.94 -10.64
C LEU A 260 -7.83 10.27 -11.52
N ARG A 261 -9.11 10.52 -11.26
CA ARG A 261 -10.25 10.08 -12.09
C ARG A 261 -10.21 10.70 -13.47
N SER A 262 -10.00 12.01 -13.58
CA SER A 262 -9.84 12.73 -14.84
C SER A 262 -8.57 12.31 -15.57
N ALA A 263 -7.48 11.99 -14.87
CA ALA A 263 -6.33 11.38 -15.51
C ALA A 263 -6.68 10.00 -16.07
N ALA A 264 -7.56 9.22 -15.42
CA ALA A 264 -8.05 7.97 -15.99
C ALA A 264 -9.07 8.17 -17.14
N THR A 265 -9.89 9.24 -17.13
CA THR A 265 -10.95 9.50 -18.13
C THR A 265 -10.60 10.48 -19.25
N THR A 266 -9.60 11.37 -19.12
CA THR A 266 -9.13 12.27 -20.21
C THR A 266 -8.54 11.46 -21.38
N PHE A 267 -8.26 10.18 -21.17
CA PHE A 267 -7.96 9.23 -22.23
C PHE A 267 -9.17 8.90 -23.14
N GLU A 268 -10.41 9.24 -22.78
CA GLU A 268 -11.60 9.08 -23.65
C GLU A 268 -11.77 10.20 -24.69
N SER A 269 -11.13 11.37 -24.50
CA SER A 269 -11.42 12.58 -25.31
C SER A 269 -10.20 13.17 -26.04
N GLY A 270 -9.03 12.56 -25.90
CA GLY A 270 -7.77 12.95 -26.55
C GLY A 270 -7.58 12.42 -27.99
N VAL A 271 -8.57 11.76 -28.58
CA VAL A 271 -8.59 11.41 -30.00
C VAL A 271 -9.42 12.45 -30.76
N ARG A 272 -8.73 13.37 -31.42
CA ARG A 272 -9.20 13.98 -32.67
C ARG A 272 -8.11 13.91 -33.70
#